data_AF-A0AA88HX36-F1
#
_entry.id   AF-A0AA88HX36-F1
#
_cell.length_a   1.000
_cell.length_b   1.000
_cell.length_c   1.000
_cell.angle_alpha   90.00
_cell.angle_beta   90.00
_cell.angle_gamma   90.00
#
_symmetry.space_group_name_H-M   'P 1'
#
loop_
_entity.id
_entity.type
_entity.pdbx_description
1 polymer ?
#
loop_
_entity_poly.entity_id
_entity_poly.type
_entity_poly.pdbx_seq_one_letter_code
_entity_poly.pdbx_strand_id
1 'polypeptide(L)'
;MFPEHNLQCQPLGPGGRVDTSFTDILVERAVSSRNFGENLLMKVKELTSFTVEDKKFRTVFLSSIQSKFKEMEVILKINQNHYANFIFFMKECIKHLRMPNDDPITALVNAFLELIPAALKPGITLEMAIVIRESMFSLFDDLWKFASPKCEEVLEDARELVIKNSFDMKIGNELLFLAEIVHYRCSGDIPSFLLTYYKEKGLKF
;
A
#
# COMPACT_ATOMS: atom_id res chain seq x y z
N MET A 1 0.50 3.36 24.69
CA MET A 1 -0.85 3.92 24.45
C MET A 1 -0.68 5.35 23.97
N PHE A 2 -1.31 5.73 22.86
CA PHE A 2 -1.34 7.12 22.40
C PHE A 2 -2.37 7.88 23.26
N PRO A 3 -2.05 9.03 23.87
CA PRO A 3 -3.03 9.80 24.63
C PRO A 3 -4.10 10.35 23.68
N GLU A 4 -5.37 10.02 23.92
CA GLU A 4 -6.53 10.45 23.11
C GLU A 4 -6.65 11.98 22.97
N HIS A 5 -6.00 12.73 23.87
CA HIS A 5 -6.02 14.19 23.93
C HIS A 5 -5.32 14.86 22.72
N ASN A 6 -4.45 14.15 21.99
CA ASN A 6 -3.70 14.71 20.86
C ASN A 6 -4.44 14.65 19.50
N LEU A 7 -5.65 14.09 19.47
CA LEU A 7 -6.56 14.14 18.32
C LEU A 7 -7.64 15.22 18.46
N GLN A 8 -7.58 16.04 19.52
CA GLN A 8 -8.51 17.15 19.74
C GLN A 8 -8.12 18.44 19.01
N CYS A 9 -7.08 18.43 18.16
CA CYS A 9 -6.89 19.49 17.17
C CYS A 9 -8.03 19.39 16.16
N GLN A 10 -8.90 20.41 16.09
CA GLN A 10 -9.89 20.48 15.03
C GLN A 10 -9.16 20.44 13.67
N PRO A 11 -9.61 19.63 12.71
CA PRO A 11 -9.05 19.60 11.35
C PRO A 11 -9.25 20.92 10.58
N LEU A 12 -9.93 21.91 11.20
CA LEU A 12 -10.28 23.19 10.64
C LEU A 12 -9.51 24.29 11.38
N GLY A 13 -8.68 25.03 10.63
CA GLY A 13 -8.09 26.29 11.07
C GLY A 13 -9.13 27.43 11.09
N PRO A 14 -8.72 28.65 11.52
CA PRO A 14 -9.61 29.81 11.57
C PRO A 14 -10.36 30.02 10.24
N GLY A 15 -11.69 30.06 10.29
CA GLY A 15 -12.55 30.29 9.12
C GLY A 15 -13.02 29.02 8.37
N GLY A 16 -12.96 27.83 8.99
CA GLY A 16 -13.51 26.60 8.39
C GLY A 16 -12.66 26.05 7.23
N ARG A 17 -11.38 26.40 7.19
CA ARG A 17 -10.42 25.89 6.19
C ARG A 17 -9.69 24.69 6.76
N VAL A 18 -9.57 23.63 5.97
CA VAL A 18 -8.74 22.47 6.34
C VAL A 18 -7.27 22.91 6.36
N ASP A 19 -6.58 22.63 7.46
CA ASP A 19 -5.16 22.96 7.61
C ASP A 19 -4.29 21.93 6.87
N THR A 20 -3.63 22.35 5.79
CA THR A 20 -2.76 21.49 4.97
C THR A 20 -1.52 21.02 5.73
N SER A 21 -1.02 21.83 6.67
CA SER A 21 0.14 21.44 7.48
C SER A 21 -0.20 20.28 8.42
N PHE A 22 -1.45 20.23 8.89
CA PHE A 22 -1.94 19.13 9.70
C PHE A 22 -2.04 17.83 8.91
N THR A 23 -2.58 17.85 7.69
CA THR A 23 -2.66 16.63 6.85
C THR A 23 -1.29 16.11 6.45
N ASP A 24 -0.33 16.99 6.19
CA ASP A 24 1.07 16.61 5.90
C ASP A 24 1.73 15.92 7.11
N ILE A 25 1.53 16.45 8.33
CA ILE A 25 2.03 15.83 9.57
C ILE A 25 1.40 14.44 9.79
N LEU A 26 0.10 14.30 9.51
CA LEU A 26 -0.59 13.01 9.64
C LEU A 26 -0.03 11.98 8.67
N VAL A 27 0.17 12.35 7.40
CA VAL A 27 0.79 11.47 6.39
C VAL A 27 2.22 11.12 6.82
N GLU A 28 3.06 12.09 7.17
CA GLU A 28 4.44 11.84 7.60
C GLU A 28 4.53 10.85 8.77
N ARG A 29 3.67 11.00 9.77
CA ARG A 29 3.62 10.09 10.92
C ARG A 29 3.10 8.71 10.55
N ALA A 30 2.13 8.62 9.65
CA ALA A 30 1.61 7.34 9.16
C ALA A 30 2.69 6.53 8.41
N VAL A 31 3.53 7.22 7.64
CA VAL A 31 4.66 6.59 6.95
C VAL A 31 5.79 6.24 7.93
N SER A 32 5.96 7.02 8.99
CA SER A 32 6.97 6.74 10.02
C SER A 32 6.57 5.61 10.98
N SER A 33 5.29 5.23 11.06
CA SER A 33 4.80 4.19 11.98
C SER A 33 3.59 3.42 11.42
N ARG A 34 3.78 2.13 11.12
CA ARG A 34 2.73 1.25 10.58
C ARG A 34 1.46 1.23 11.45
N ASN A 35 1.64 1.09 12.77
CA ASN A 35 0.52 1.08 13.72
C ASN A 35 -0.24 2.41 13.72
N PHE A 36 0.46 3.54 13.55
CA PHE A 36 -0.21 4.83 13.43
C PHE A 36 -0.95 4.94 12.10
N GLY A 37 -0.33 4.49 11.00
CA GLY A 37 -0.94 4.54 9.66
C GLY A 37 -2.26 3.77 9.56
N GLU A 38 -2.32 2.55 10.10
CA GLU A 38 -3.56 1.76 10.13
C GLU A 38 -4.67 2.44 10.94
N ASN A 39 -4.34 2.88 12.16
CA ASN A 39 -5.30 3.56 13.04
C ASN A 39 -5.76 4.91 12.48
N LEU A 40 -4.87 5.66 11.82
CA LEU A 40 -5.19 6.92 11.19
C LEU A 40 -6.26 6.72 10.13
N LEU A 41 -6.14 5.70 9.28
CA LEU A 41 -7.03 5.52 8.14
C LEU A 41 -8.42 5.02 8.53
N MET A 42 -8.54 4.26 9.63
CA MET A 42 -9.84 4.00 10.25
C MET A 42 -10.52 5.31 10.68
N LYS A 43 -9.78 6.22 11.32
CA LYS A 43 -10.30 7.54 11.71
C LYS A 43 -10.59 8.44 10.51
N VAL A 44 -9.76 8.43 9.48
CA VAL A 44 -10.02 9.19 8.24
C VAL A 44 -11.30 8.68 7.56
N LYS A 45 -11.56 7.36 7.55
CA LYS A 45 -12.82 6.80 7.03
C LYS A 45 -14.03 7.32 7.82
N GLU A 46 -13.95 7.34 9.15
CA GLU A 46 -15.00 7.91 10.02
C GLU A 46 -15.21 9.42 9.76
N LEU A 47 -14.13 10.17 9.56
CA LEU A 47 -14.16 11.60 9.30
C LEU A 47 -14.58 11.98 7.87
N THR A 48 -14.64 11.01 6.94
CA THR A 48 -14.93 11.29 5.52
C THR A 48 -16.31 10.80 5.06
N SER A 49 -17.14 10.31 5.99
CA SER A 49 -18.37 9.57 5.66
C SER A 49 -19.68 10.37 5.74
N PHE A 50 -19.70 11.66 6.13
CA PHE A 50 -20.96 12.29 6.55
C PHE A 50 -21.22 13.77 6.13
N THR A 51 -20.27 14.56 5.59
CA THR A 51 -20.53 15.99 5.27
C THR A 51 -19.86 16.58 4.01
N VAL A 52 -20.14 17.85 3.68
CA VAL A 52 -19.45 18.61 2.60
C VAL A 52 -18.01 19.00 3.00
N GLU A 53 -17.76 19.19 4.29
CA GLU A 53 -16.42 19.50 4.83
C GLU A 53 -15.49 18.28 4.73
N ASP A 54 -16.06 17.09 4.84
CA ASP A 54 -15.39 15.80 4.62
C ASP A 54 -14.82 15.68 3.20
N LYS A 55 -15.53 16.20 2.18
CA LYS A 55 -15.04 16.21 0.79
C LYS A 55 -13.81 17.12 0.63
N LYS A 56 -13.74 18.23 1.37
CA LYS A 56 -12.57 19.12 1.36
C LYS A 56 -11.40 18.47 2.08
N PHE A 57 -11.63 17.88 3.25
CA PHE A 57 -10.58 17.15 3.98
C PHE A 57 -10.01 15.99 3.16
N ARG A 58 -10.87 15.18 2.54
CA ARG A 58 -10.45 14.08 1.65
C ARG A 58 -9.60 14.56 0.49
N THR A 59 -10.00 15.65 -0.16
CA THR A 59 -9.23 16.24 -1.26
C THR A 59 -7.83 16.66 -0.80
N VAL A 60 -7.76 17.40 0.32
CA VAL A 60 -6.48 17.87 0.88
C VAL A 60 -5.60 16.68 1.33
N PHE A 61 -6.18 15.67 1.99
CA PHE A 61 -5.45 14.48 2.41
C PHE A 61 -4.87 13.69 1.22
N LEU A 62 -5.63 13.53 0.14
CA LEU A 62 -5.15 12.91 -1.10
C LEU A 62 -4.04 13.75 -1.76
N SER A 63 -4.12 15.08 -1.70
CA SER A 63 -3.04 15.95 -2.17
C SER A 63 -1.76 15.78 -1.33
N SER A 64 -1.86 15.66 0.00
CA SER A 64 -0.72 15.36 0.88
C SER A 64 -0.08 14.00 0.55
N ILE A 65 -0.89 12.96 0.30
CA ILE A 65 -0.41 11.65 -0.15
C ILE A 65 0.36 11.78 -1.48
N GLN A 66 -0.20 12.51 -2.44
CA GLN A 66 0.42 12.71 -3.75
C GLN A 66 1.74 13.51 -3.65
N SER A 67 1.80 14.51 -2.76
CA SER A 67 3.04 15.23 -2.49
C SER A 67 4.09 14.27 -1.94
N LYS A 68 3.71 13.46 -0.94
CA LYS A 68 4.62 12.50 -0.32
C LYS A 68 5.11 11.44 -1.30
N PHE A 69 4.25 10.95 -2.19
CA PHE A 69 4.60 10.02 -3.26
C PHE A 69 5.79 10.52 -4.11
N LYS A 70 5.83 11.82 -4.47
CA LYS A 70 6.91 12.40 -5.28
C LYS A 70 8.26 12.40 -4.57
N GLU A 71 8.28 12.39 -3.24
CA GLU A 71 9.50 12.33 -2.44
C GLU A 71 10.05 10.89 -2.33
N MET A 72 9.21 9.87 -2.56
CA MET A 72 9.53 8.49 -2.24
C MET A 72 10.69 7.92 -3.07
N GLU A 73 10.89 8.37 -4.31
CA GLU A 73 12.02 7.91 -5.13
C GLU A 73 13.37 8.26 -4.47
N VAL A 74 13.45 9.43 -3.85
CA VAL A 74 14.64 9.86 -3.10
C VAL A 74 14.76 9.06 -1.80
N ILE A 75 13.65 8.88 -1.09
CA ILE A 75 13.64 8.14 0.18
C ILE A 75 14.03 6.68 0.00
N LEU A 76 13.61 6.02 -1.08
CA LEU A 76 13.97 4.62 -1.37
C LEU A 76 15.48 4.40 -1.33
N LYS A 77 16.25 5.36 -1.86
CA LYS A 77 17.72 5.31 -1.93
C LYS A 77 18.39 5.50 -0.56
N ILE A 78 17.70 6.11 0.40
CA ILE A 78 18.24 6.52 1.69
C ILE A 78 17.74 5.59 2.82
N ASN A 79 16.47 5.19 2.77
CA ASN A 79 15.79 4.45 3.82
C ASN A 79 14.69 3.54 3.23
N GLN A 80 15.08 2.31 2.89
CA GLN A 80 14.14 1.31 2.34
C GLN A 80 12.99 0.99 3.32
N ASN A 81 13.21 1.04 4.63
CA ASN A 81 12.15 0.74 5.61
C ASN A 81 11.07 1.82 5.61
N HIS A 82 11.44 3.08 5.45
CA HIS A 82 10.48 4.18 5.30
C HIS A 82 9.68 4.02 4.01
N TYR A 83 10.31 3.60 2.91
CA TYR A 83 9.61 3.29 1.66
C TYR A 83 8.66 2.10 1.80
N ALA A 84 9.07 1.04 2.51
CA ALA A 84 8.20 -0.11 2.81
C ALA A 84 6.97 0.32 3.61
N ASN A 85 7.15 1.17 4.62
CA ASN A 85 6.02 1.73 5.36
C ASN A 85 5.12 2.59 4.49
N PHE A 86 5.65 3.29 3.48
CA PHE A 86 4.84 4.03 2.53
C PHE A 86 4.00 3.09 1.65
N ILE A 87 4.56 1.98 1.15
CA ILE A 87 3.80 0.95 0.42
C ILE A 87 2.66 0.42 1.30
N PHE A 88 2.96 0.07 2.56
CA PHE A 88 1.95 -0.38 3.52
C PHE A 88 0.85 0.68 3.72
N PHE A 89 1.23 1.93 3.94
CA PHE A 89 0.30 3.04 4.12
C PHE A 89 -0.58 3.27 2.87
N MET A 90 -0.02 3.17 1.66
CA MET A 90 -0.77 3.25 0.41
C MET A 90 -1.77 2.11 0.26
N LYS A 91 -1.39 0.90 0.68
CA LYS A 91 -2.32 -0.24 0.72
C LYS A 91 -3.48 0.03 1.67
N GLU A 92 -3.23 0.56 2.85
CA GLU A 92 -4.31 0.93 3.78
C GLU A 92 -5.17 2.07 3.20
N CYS A 93 -4.58 3.03 2.50
CA CYS A 93 -5.33 4.10 1.83
C CYS A 93 -6.31 3.54 0.80
N ILE A 94 -5.89 2.59 -0.04
CA ILE A 94 -6.77 1.91 -1.00
C ILE A 94 -7.91 1.18 -0.28
N LYS A 95 -7.58 0.47 0.80
CA LYS A 95 -8.54 -0.33 1.55
C LYS A 95 -9.63 0.53 2.21
N HIS A 96 -9.25 1.67 2.79
CA HIS A 96 -10.12 2.47 3.64
C HIS A 96 -10.72 3.70 2.96
N LEU A 97 -10.02 4.32 2.00
CA LEU A 97 -10.50 5.50 1.27
C LEU A 97 -11.26 5.08 0.01
N ARG A 98 -12.45 4.50 0.21
CA ARG A 98 -13.30 4.01 -0.89
C ARG A 98 -14.18 5.10 -1.50
N MET A 99 -14.58 4.92 -2.74
CA MET A 99 -15.60 5.70 -3.44
C MET A 99 -17.00 5.39 -2.85
N PRO A 100 -18.05 6.19 -3.11
CA PRO A 100 -19.38 5.95 -2.55
C PRO A 100 -20.01 4.59 -2.91
N ASN A 101 -19.54 3.96 -3.98
CA ASN A 101 -19.94 2.62 -4.42
C ASN A 101 -19.03 1.50 -3.86
N ASP A 102 -18.21 1.80 -2.84
CA ASP A 102 -17.23 0.92 -2.21
C ASP A 102 -16.04 0.48 -3.11
N ASP A 103 -15.95 1.01 -4.33
CA ASP A 103 -14.79 0.80 -5.18
C ASP A 103 -13.55 1.56 -4.66
N PRO A 104 -12.33 1.06 -4.89
CA PRO A 104 -11.12 1.79 -4.57
C PRO A 104 -10.98 3.05 -5.45
N ILE A 105 -10.30 4.08 -4.95
CA ILE A 105 -9.93 5.23 -5.79
C ILE A 105 -8.87 4.78 -6.79
N THR A 106 -9.19 4.79 -8.09
CA THR A 106 -8.30 4.33 -9.16
C THR A 106 -6.93 5.02 -9.16
N ALA A 107 -6.88 6.32 -8.81
CA ALA A 107 -5.61 7.04 -8.70
C ALA A 107 -4.69 6.47 -7.60
N LEU A 108 -5.25 6.00 -6.49
CA LEU A 108 -4.46 5.35 -5.43
C LEU A 108 -3.98 3.96 -5.87
N VAL A 109 -4.82 3.20 -6.59
CA VAL A 109 -4.44 1.90 -7.16
C VAL A 109 -3.26 2.05 -8.12
N ASN A 110 -3.33 2.99 -9.06
CA ASN A 110 -2.24 3.24 -10.01
C ASN A 110 -0.96 3.71 -9.32
N ALA A 111 -1.08 4.65 -8.36
CA ALA A 111 0.07 5.11 -7.58
C ALA A 111 0.71 3.96 -6.78
N PHE A 112 -0.09 3.10 -6.15
CA PHE A 112 0.42 1.93 -5.43
C PHE A 112 1.21 0.99 -6.35
N LEU A 113 0.66 0.66 -7.52
CA LEU A 113 1.33 -0.20 -8.50
C LEU A 113 2.60 0.45 -9.07
N GLU A 114 2.73 1.77 -9.07
CA GLU A 114 3.95 2.48 -9.48
C GLU A 114 5.09 2.39 -8.45
N LEU A 115 4.78 2.14 -7.17
CA LEU A 115 5.80 1.99 -6.12
C LEU A 115 6.52 0.65 -6.19
N ILE A 116 5.81 -0.40 -6.61
CA ILE A 116 6.30 -1.78 -6.50
C ILE A 116 7.54 -2.02 -7.39
N PRO A 117 7.56 -1.66 -8.69
CA PRO A 117 8.73 -1.88 -9.56
C PRO A 117 9.99 -1.15 -9.10
N ALA A 118 9.84 0.00 -8.41
CA ALA A 118 10.96 0.73 -7.86
C ALA A 118 11.62 -0.05 -6.71
N ALA A 119 10.82 -0.72 -5.88
CA ALA A 119 11.31 -1.56 -4.78
C ALA A 119 11.80 -2.95 -5.23
N LEU A 120 11.26 -3.49 -6.33
CA LEU A 120 11.69 -4.77 -6.94
C LEU A 120 13.05 -4.63 -7.64
N LYS A 121 14.12 -4.58 -6.85
CA LYS A 121 15.52 -4.53 -7.32
C LYS A 121 16.36 -5.62 -6.64
N PRO A 122 17.53 -5.98 -7.17
CA PRO A 122 18.39 -7.01 -6.55
C PRO A 122 18.77 -6.73 -5.09
N GLY A 123 18.77 -5.45 -4.66
CA GLY A 123 19.03 -5.02 -3.28
C GLY A 123 17.80 -4.92 -2.38
N ILE A 124 16.67 -5.54 -2.75
CA ILE A 124 15.44 -5.57 -1.95
C ILE A 124 15.69 -6.27 -0.61
N THR A 125 15.20 -5.68 0.48
CA THR A 125 15.24 -6.32 1.81
C THR A 125 14.12 -7.33 1.99
N LEU A 126 14.30 -8.29 2.90
CA LEU A 126 13.25 -9.24 3.27
C LEU A 126 11.98 -8.52 3.77
N GLU A 127 12.15 -7.47 4.57
CA GLU A 127 11.02 -6.69 5.07
C GLU A 127 10.22 -6.04 3.93
N MET A 128 10.91 -5.45 2.94
CA MET A 128 10.26 -4.88 1.76
C MET A 128 9.51 -5.96 0.96
N ALA A 129 10.13 -7.11 0.72
CA ALA A 129 9.51 -8.22 -0.01
C ALA A 129 8.23 -8.72 0.69
N ILE A 130 8.26 -8.87 2.02
CA ILE A 130 7.09 -9.25 2.83
C ILE A 130 5.98 -8.19 2.69
N VAL A 131 6.31 -6.91 2.83
CA VAL A 131 5.32 -5.83 2.74
C VAL A 131 4.67 -5.79 1.36
N ILE A 132 5.45 -5.93 0.29
CA ILE A 132 4.93 -6.00 -1.08
C ILE A 132 4.00 -7.21 -1.22
N ARG A 133 4.44 -8.40 -0.80
CA ARG A 133 3.63 -9.62 -0.87
C ARG A 133 2.29 -9.44 -0.16
N GLU A 134 2.30 -9.02 1.09
CA GLU A 134 1.09 -8.83 1.88
C GLU A 134 0.16 -7.77 1.28
N SER A 135 0.74 -6.68 0.81
CA SER A 135 -0.03 -5.57 0.23
C SER A 135 -0.68 -5.97 -1.08
N MET A 136 0.08 -6.56 -2.01
CA MET A 136 -0.41 -7.06 -3.29
C MET A 136 -1.48 -8.14 -3.09
N PHE A 137 -1.22 -9.11 -2.21
CA PHE A 137 -2.15 -10.19 -1.94
C PHE A 137 -3.47 -9.69 -1.36
N SER A 138 -3.41 -8.82 -0.35
CA SER A 138 -4.62 -8.31 0.32
C SER A 138 -5.50 -7.41 -0.55
N LEU A 139 -4.93 -6.79 -1.58
CA LEU A 139 -5.63 -5.93 -2.53
C LEU A 139 -5.87 -6.62 -3.87
N PHE A 140 -5.53 -7.90 -4.01
CA PHE A 140 -5.34 -8.53 -5.30
C PHE A 140 -6.56 -8.41 -6.24
N ASP A 141 -7.76 -8.68 -5.75
CA ASP A 141 -8.98 -8.57 -6.56
C ASP A 141 -9.28 -7.13 -7.01
N ASP A 142 -9.03 -6.14 -6.14
CA ASP A 142 -9.17 -4.72 -6.48
C ASP A 142 -8.13 -4.31 -7.54
N LEU A 143 -6.86 -4.69 -7.34
CA LEU A 143 -5.78 -4.38 -8.28
C LEU A 143 -6.07 -5.01 -9.65
N TRP A 144 -6.55 -6.26 -9.67
CA TRP A 144 -6.88 -6.95 -10.91
C TRP A 144 -8.08 -6.31 -11.61
N LYS A 145 -9.17 -6.03 -10.89
CA LYS A 145 -10.40 -5.43 -11.47
C LYS A 145 -10.13 -4.05 -12.07
N PHE A 146 -9.29 -3.24 -11.41
CA PHE A 146 -9.11 -1.83 -11.78
C PHE A 146 -7.81 -1.51 -12.52
N ALA A 147 -6.84 -2.41 -12.54
CA ALA A 147 -5.53 -2.19 -13.15
C ALA A 147 -4.84 -3.50 -13.59
N SER A 148 -5.59 -4.48 -14.14
CA SER A 148 -5.03 -5.79 -14.51
C SER A 148 -3.72 -5.73 -15.33
N PRO A 149 -3.57 -4.88 -16.38
CA PRO A 149 -2.36 -4.92 -17.20
C PRO A 149 -1.12 -4.49 -16.39
N LYS A 150 -1.27 -3.49 -15.52
CA LYS A 150 -0.17 -2.99 -14.68
C LYS A 150 0.11 -3.91 -13.51
N CYS A 151 -0.92 -4.58 -12.97
CA CYS A 151 -0.75 -5.64 -11.98
C CYS A 151 0.05 -6.81 -12.56
N GLU A 152 -0.28 -7.25 -13.78
CA GLU A 152 0.45 -8.30 -14.50
C GLU A 152 1.91 -7.92 -14.74
N GLU A 153 2.18 -6.70 -15.23
CA GLU A 153 3.54 -6.17 -15.41
C GLU A 153 4.37 -6.21 -14.12
N VAL A 154 3.82 -5.72 -13.00
CA VAL A 154 4.49 -5.73 -11.68
C VAL A 154 4.85 -7.14 -11.22
N LEU A 155 3.97 -8.11 -11.47
CA LEU A 155 4.16 -9.48 -11.01
C LEU A 155 5.12 -10.26 -11.93
N GLU A 156 5.16 -9.95 -13.24
CA GLU A 156 6.18 -10.46 -14.15
C GLU A 156 7.56 -9.85 -13.84
N ASP A 157 7.64 -8.56 -13.48
CA ASP A 157 8.88 -7.95 -12.99
C ASP A 157 9.43 -8.69 -11.76
N ALA A 158 8.57 -9.09 -10.82
CA ALA A 158 8.97 -9.88 -9.66
C ALA A 158 9.51 -11.26 -10.08
N ARG A 159 8.89 -11.89 -11.07
CA ARG A 159 9.33 -13.17 -11.62
C ARG A 159 10.69 -13.07 -12.31
N GLU A 160 10.84 -12.10 -13.21
CA GLU A 160 12.11 -11.85 -13.89
C GLU A 160 13.23 -11.56 -12.90
N LEU A 161 12.92 -10.81 -11.85
CA LEU A 161 13.87 -10.49 -10.80
C LEU A 161 14.39 -11.78 -10.14
N VAL A 162 13.51 -12.71 -9.77
CA VAL A 162 13.87 -14.03 -9.18
C VAL A 162 14.67 -14.89 -10.16
N ILE A 163 14.33 -14.92 -11.44
CA ILE A 163 15.05 -15.72 -12.44
C ILE A 163 16.46 -15.17 -12.68
N LYS A 164 16.61 -13.84 -12.75
CA LYS A 164 17.87 -13.18 -13.13
C LYS A 164 18.88 -13.07 -11.98
N ASN A 165 18.47 -13.30 -10.73
CA ASN A 165 19.29 -13.02 -9.56
C ASN A 165 19.26 -14.16 -8.54
N SER A 166 20.36 -14.33 -7.82
CA SER A 166 20.41 -15.21 -6.65
C SER A 166 19.97 -14.43 -5.41
N PHE A 167 18.86 -14.85 -4.80
CA PHE A 167 18.38 -14.26 -3.54
C PHE A 167 18.63 -15.18 -2.35
N ASP A 168 18.62 -14.60 -1.15
CA ASP A 168 18.32 -15.36 0.06
C ASP A 168 17.00 -16.10 -0.13
N MET A 169 16.94 -17.36 0.32
CA MET A 169 15.78 -18.23 0.12
C MET A 169 14.48 -17.60 0.62
N LYS A 170 14.51 -16.83 1.71
CA LYS A 170 13.31 -16.17 2.24
C LYS A 170 12.83 -15.09 1.29
N ILE A 171 13.73 -14.25 0.78
CA ILE A 171 13.39 -13.19 -0.18
C ILE A 171 12.85 -13.82 -1.48
N GLY A 172 13.55 -14.84 -1.99
CA GLY A 172 13.13 -15.58 -3.18
C GLY A 172 11.72 -16.16 -3.05
N ASN A 173 11.38 -16.73 -1.89
CA ASN A 173 10.05 -17.28 -1.64
C ASN A 173 8.95 -16.21 -1.63
N GLU A 174 9.19 -15.04 -1.02
CA GLU A 174 8.21 -13.95 -1.00
C GLU A 174 7.97 -13.38 -2.41
N LEU A 175 9.02 -13.28 -3.24
CA LEU A 175 8.92 -12.81 -4.63
C LEU A 175 8.31 -13.87 -5.56
N LEU A 176 8.64 -15.14 -5.37
CA LEU A 176 8.06 -16.24 -6.14
C LEU A 176 6.56 -16.36 -5.85
N PHE A 177 6.12 -16.14 -4.61
CA PHE A 177 4.69 -16.10 -4.28
C PHE A 177 3.94 -15.07 -5.14
N LEU A 178 4.52 -13.87 -5.32
CA LEU A 178 3.93 -12.84 -6.17
C LEU A 178 3.83 -13.30 -7.62
N ALA A 179 4.90 -13.86 -8.18
CA ALA A 179 4.89 -14.35 -9.56
C ALA A 179 3.83 -15.45 -9.80
N GLU A 180 3.69 -16.37 -8.86
CA GLU A 180 2.80 -17.53 -8.99
C GLU A 180 1.31 -17.15 -8.87
N ILE A 181 0.96 -16.02 -8.25
CA ILE A 181 -0.44 -15.58 -8.14
C ILE A 181 -1.04 -15.19 -9.50
N VAL A 182 -0.21 -14.69 -10.43
CA VAL A 182 -0.61 -14.42 -11.82
C VAL A 182 -0.94 -15.73 -12.51
N HIS A 183 -0.05 -16.72 -12.38
CA HIS A 183 -0.23 -18.02 -13.01
C HIS A 183 -1.60 -18.60 -12.62
N TYR A 184 -1.90 -18.64 -11.32
CA TYR A 184 -3.18 -19.12 -10.81
C TYR A 184 -4.39 -18.42 -11.45
N ARG A 185 -4.36 -17.10 -11.64
CA ARG A 185 -5.50 -16.38 -12.24
C ARG A 185 -5.64 -16.56 -13.74
N CYS A 186 -4.53 -16.69 -14.44
CA CYS A 186 -4.54 -16.85 -15.89
C CYS A 186 -4.88 -18.28 -16.32
N SER A 187 -4.44 -19.30 -15.57
CA SER A 187 -4.69 -20.71 -15.91
C SER A 187 -5.86 -21.35 -15.14
N GLY A 188 -6.18 -20.83 -13.95
CA GLY A 188 -7.06 -21.51 -13.00
C GLY A 188 -6.38 -22.67 -12.24
N ASP A 189 -5.14 -23.00 -12.59
CA ASP A 189 -4.37 -24.06 -11.94
C ASP A 189 -3.61 -23.50 -10.74
N ILE A 190 -3.67 -24.20 -9.60
CA ILE A 190 -2.93 -23.79 -8.40
C ILE A 190 -1.49 -24.33 -8.49
N PRO A 191 -0.46 -23.47 -8.58
CA PRO A 191 0.93 -23.89 -8.54
C PRO A 191 1.26 -24.65 -7.26
N SER A 192 2.08 -25.70 -7.38
CA SER A 192 2.50 -26.53 -6.25
C SER A 192 3.21 -25.70 -5.15
N PHE A 193 3.92 -24.65 -5.54
CA PHE A 193 4.52 -23.69 -4.61
C PHE A 193 3.46 -22.92 -3.80
N LEU A 194 2.41 -22.40 -4.45
CA LEU A 194 1.33 -21.69 -3.76
C LEU A 194 0.59 -22.60 -2.78
N LEU A 195 0.29 -23.84 -3.18
CA LEU A 195 -0.28 -24.87 -2.31
C LEU A 195 0.59 -25.12 -1.08
N THR A 196 1.91 -25.25 -1.27
CA THR A 196 2.87 -25.48 -0.18
C THR A 196 2.91 -24.27 0.77
N TYR A 197 2.99 -23.06 0.22
CA TYR A 197 3.02 -21.82 0.99
C TYR A 197 1.78 -21.66 1.87
N TYR A 198 0.57 -21.87 1.33
CA TYR A 198 -0.68 -21.77 2.10
C TYR A 198 -0.73 -22.78 3.24
N LYS A 199 -0.30 -24.02 2.97
CA LYS A 199 -0.24 -25.09 3.98
C LYS A 199 0.73 -24.73 5.11
N GLU A 200 1.91 -24.22 4.80
CA GLU A 200 2.91 -23.80 5.79
C GLU A 200 2.43 -22.63 6.65
N LYS A 201 1.61 -21.73 6.10
CA LYS A 201 1.08 -20.55 6.80
C LYS A 201 -0.26 -20.78 7.48
N GLY A 202 -0.88 -21.96 7.34
CA GLY A 202 -2.20 -22.24 7.87
C GLY A 202 -3.33 -21.43 7.23
N LEU A 203 -3.14 -21.00 5.98
CA LEU A 203 -4.12 -20.23 5.22
C LEU A 203 -5.07 -21.16 4.46
N LYS A 204 -6.35 -20.77 4.31
CA LYS A 204 -7.31 -21.45 3.43
C LYS A 204 -7.24 -20.85 2.03
N PHE A 205 -7.28 -21.71 1.01
CA PHE A 205 -7.39 -21.30 -0.39
C PHE A 205 -8.82 -20.87 -0.71
#